data_AF-A0A182M0R8-F1
#
_entry.id   AF-A0A182M0R8-F1
#
_cell.length_a   1.000
_cell.length_b   1.000
_cell.length_c   1.000
_cell.angle_alpha   90.00
_cell.angle_beta   90.00
_cell.angle_gamma   90.00
#
_symmetry.space_group_name_H-M   'P 1'
#
loop_
_entity.id
_entity.type
_entity.pdbx_description
1 polymer ?
#
loop_
_entity_poly.entity_id
_entity_poly.type
_entity_poly.pdbx_seq_one_letter_code
_entity_poly.pdbx_strand_id
1 'polypeptide(L)'
;LQLTNDDAVEIRTLAADCIETLLTRLDSSHKVELVDILRDMLCTTQLKQRELATQLLLRIIRSEPTVPFLSSWLEKVLPSLLQNLVPLRNVATDMAGKFVKPLVSITTLLNADPLADHLIIQTQNVFEELLRLYPAMLTTEKYNDTVDSLAYTAQSLLNSAHQWVRIGALKLLLQIMNELDFDAIHERIRYLRKHRKSNREGNNEEEMELDVDLDTEDETVTSAGKQFFYQNPLRDCKTLTLDLCAQMVPNSAMVNEKDDEAAGLVTQLLFLIANVLRAVPLEDDKMSSKKINLYWLVRRVRYIIQNEIVKTPHLFTLRKHALHWIASVVAIVEQDMLEQLAPALLIPAVRELTAQDINGTRNANDPLKVSLRRVASKVGKELCTRLGTEQYDKIRTAIETSLRRKRAGRRVQLAQEKINQPILAARRKEAKITRTKDAKKRKMADRDDPLDLDAVSRGGVIPGMKRRAKSKTRTIPKKRRNMEAMFRS
;
A
#
# COMPACT_ATOMS: atom_id res chain seq x y z
N LEU A 1 15.51 -16.21 -27.67
CA LEU A 1 15.52 -14.96 -28.45
C LEU A 1 14.11 -14.43 -28.70
N GLN A 2 13.16 -15.21 -29.26
CA GLN A 2 11.76 -14.76 -29.39
C GLN A 2 11.05 -14.52 -28.04
N LEU A 3 11.43 -15.26 -26.99
CA LEU A 3 10.89 -15.09 -25.63
C LEU A 3 11.12 -13.67 -25.07
N THR A 4 12.22 -13.03 -25.44
CA THR A 4 12.69 -11.74 -24.89
C THR A 4 12.64 -10.59 -25.88
N ASN A 5 12.70 -10.87 -27.19
CA ASN A 5 12.93 -9.85 -28.21
C ASN A 5 11.72 -9.58 -29.12
N ASP A 6 10.61 -10.27 -28.93
CA ASP A 6 9.39 -10.01 -29.71
C ASP A 6 8.61 -8.84 -29.10
N ASP A 7 8.07 -7.93 -29.91
CA ASP A 7 7.32 -6.77 -29.43
C ASP A 7 5.92 -7.13 -28.92
N ALA A 8 5.31 -8.19 -29.46
CA ALA A 8 3.95 -8.60 -29.11
C ALA A 8 3.91 -9.49 -27.86
N VAL A 9 3.16 -9.07 -26.83
CA VAL A 9 2.94 -9.84 -25.59
C VAL A 9 2.35 -11.22 -25.89
N GLU A 10 1.43 -11.30 -26.85
CA GLU A 10 0.76 -12.53 -27.26
C GLU A 10 1.75 -13.56 -27.80
N ILE A 11 2.70 -13.12 -28.64
CA ILE A 11 3.73 -13.99 -29.22
C ILE A 11 4.71 -14.46 -28.13
N ARG A 12 5.12 -13.57 -27.21
CA ARG A 12 5.96 -13.97 -26.07
C ARG A 12 5.27 -14.99 -25.17
N THR A 13 3.95 -14.87 -24.99
CA THR A 13 3.15 -15.82 -24.20
C THR A 13 3.06 -17.17 -24.89
N LEU A 14 2.72 -17.19 -26.18
CA LEU A 14 2.69 -18.44 -26.98
C LEU A 14 4.06 -19.13 -27.02
N ALA A 15 5.15 -18.36 -27.15
CA ALA A 15 6.50 -18.92 -27.10
C ALA A 15 6.81 -19.54 -25.73
N ALA A 16 6.39 -18.89 -24.64
CA ALA A 16 6.54 -19.45 -23.30
C ALA A 16 5.75 -20.76 -23.14
N ASP A 17 4.50 -20.80 -23.58
CA ASP A 17 3.63 -21.99 -23.49
C ASP A 17 4.18 -23.15 -24.32
N CYS A 18 4.71 -22.87 -25.52
CA CYS A 18 5.38 -23.86 -26.35
C CYS A 18 6.61 -24.44 -25.64
N ILE A 19 7.44 -23.60 -25.02
CA ILE A 19 8.63 -24.06 -24.28
C ILE A 19 8.21 -24.92 -23.09
N GLU A 20 7.25 -24.48 -22.27
CA GLU A 20 6.75 -25.27 -21.14
C GLU A 20 6.21 -26.63 -21.61
N THR A 21 5.45 -26.66 -22.71
CA THR A 21 4.93 -27.89 -23.31
C THR A 21 6.06 -28.83 -23.77
N LEU A 22 7.13 -28.29 -24.36
CA LEU A 22 8.29 -29.11 -24.74
C LEU A 22 9.04 -29.63 -23.51
N LEU A 23 9.19 -28.81 -22.47
CA LEU A 23 9.86 -29.19 -21.22
C LEU A 23 9.10 -30.33 -20.51
N THR A 24 7.77 -30.36 -20.55
CA THR A 24 7.00 -31.49 -19.94
C THR A 24 7.30 -32.85 -20.56
N ARG A 25 7.87 -32.89 -21.78
CA ARG A 25 8.25 -34.13 -22.46
C ARG A 25 9.66 -34.61 -22.11
N LEU A 26 10.45 -33.81 -21.40
CA LEU A 26 11.79 -34.18 -20.94
C LEU A 26 11.73 -34.86 -19.58
N ASP A 27 12.57 -35.87 -19.39
CA ASP A 27 12.79 -36.49 -18.09
C ASP A 27 13.47 -35.52 -17.11
N SER A 28 13.25 -35.74 -15.81
CA SER A 28 13.79 -34.89 -14.74
C SER A 28 15.33 -34.77 -14.81
N SER A 29 16.05 -35.82 -15.22
CA SER A 29 17.51 -35.79 -15.36
C SER A 29 17.98 -34.74 -16.38
N HIS A 30 17.38 -34.75 -17.57
CA HIS A 30 17.69 -33.78 -18.62
C HIS A 30 17.30 -32.36 -18.23
N LYS A 31 16.22 -32.19 -17.46
CA LYS A 31 15.87 -30.87 -16.91
C LYS A 31 16.90 -30.37 -15.90
N VAL A 32 17.45 -31.24 -15.06
CA VAL A 32 18.54 -30.87 -14.13
C VAL A 32 19.79 -30.46 -14.91
N GLU A 33 20.15 -31.17 -15.98
CA GLU A 33 21.26 -30.77 -16.86
C GLU A 33 21.03 -29.39 -17.49
N LEU A 34 19.80 -29.09 -17.92
CA LEU A 34 19.44 -27.75 -18.39
C LEU A 34 19.61 -26.70 -17.29
N VAL A 35 19.20 -26.99 -16.05
CA VAL A 35 19.40 -26.07 -14.91
C VAL A 35 20.89 -25.80 -14.67
N ASP A 36 21.76 -26.81 -14.80
CA ASP A 36 23.21 -26.61 -14.67
C ASP A 36 23.76 -25.66 -15.74
N ILE A 37 23.28 -25.75 -16.99
CA ILE A 37 23.62 -24.78 -18.05
C ILE A 37 23.10 -23.38 -17.72
N LEU A 38 21.85 -23.28 -17.24
CA LEU A 38 21.25 -21.99 -16.87
C LEU A 38 21.97 -21.35 -15.68
N ARG A 39 22.49 -22.13 -14.74
CA ARG A 39 23.29 -21.62 -13.61
C ARG A 39 24.49 -20.81 -14.10
N ASP A 40 25.21 -21.33 -15.09
CA ASP A 40 26.37 -20.63 -15.65
C ASP A 40 25.94 -19.31 -16.32
N MET A 41 24.79 -19.32 -17.01
CA MET A 41 24.20 -18.12 -17.61
C MET A 41 23.77 -17.07 -16.57
N LEU A 42 23.22 -17.49 -15.41
CA LEU A 42 22.82 -16.60 -14.32
C LEU A 42 23.99 -15.83 -13.70
N CYS A 43 25.21 -16.36 -13.79
CA CYS A 43 26.42 -15.75 -13.26
C CYS A 43 27.16 -14.84 -14.27
N THR A 44 26.74 -14.81 -15.54
CA THR A 44 27.42 -14.05 -16.62
C THR A 44 27.47 -12.54 -16.34
N THR A 45 28.33 -11.78 -17.00
CA THR A 45 28.31 -10.30 -16.88
C THR A 45 27.17 -9.65 -17.68
N GLN A 46 26.54 -10.38 -18.60
CA GLN A 46 25.52 -9.84 -19.51
C GLN A 46 24.12 -9.97 -18.90
N LEU A 47 23.51 -8.84 -18.56
CA LEU A 47 22.15 -8.79 -17.99
C LEU A 47 21.10 -9.54 -18.81
N LYS A 48 21.17 -9.44 -20.16
CA LYS A 48 20.26 -10.15 -21.07
C LYS A 48 20.36 -11.67 -20.96
N GLN A 49 21.57 -12.20 -20.74
CA GLN A 49 21.77 -13.64 -20.56
C GLN A 49 21.22 -14.10 -19.23
N ARG A 50 21.45 -13.32 -18.16
CA ARG A 50 20.84 -13.58 -16.84
C ARG A 50 19.33 -13.54 -16.90
N GLU A 51 18.75 -12.55 -17.58
CA GLU A 51 17.31 -12.39 -17.72
C GLU A 51 16.71 -13.59 -18.44
N LEU A 52 17.29 -13.97 -19.59
CA LEU A 52 16.85 -15.14 -20.35
C LEU A 52 16.96 -16.42 -19.51
N ALA A 53 18.06 -16.61 -18.79
CA ALA A 53 18.24 -17.77 -17.92
C ALA A 53 17.21 -17.82 -16.80
N THR A 54 16.89 -16.66 -16.19
CA THR A 54 15.87 -16.53 -15.16
C THR A 54 14.48 -16.86 -15.70
N GLN A 55 14.14 -16.37 -16.90
CA GLN A 55 12.87 -16.69 -17.56
C GLN A 55 12.77 -18.18 -17.87
N LEU A 56 13.81 -18.80 -18.43
CA LEU A 56 13.83 -20.23 -18.73
C LEU A 56 13.76 -21.08 -17.46
N LEU A 57 14.44 -20.67 -16.38
CA LEU A 57 14.36 -21.32 -15.08
C LEU A 57 12.93 -21.33 -14.56
N LEU A 58 12.21 -20.20 -14.67
CA LEU A 58 10.78 -20.13 -14.30
C LEU A 58 9.93 -21.12 -15.11
N ARG A 59 10.21 -21.29 -16.41
CA ARG A 59 9.50 -22.29 -17.24
C ARG A 59 9.82 -23.73 -16.81
N ILE A 60 11.07 -24.02 -16.45
CA ILE A 60 11.47 -25.34 -15.93
C ILE A 60 10.72 -25.63 -14.63
N ILE A 61 10.68 -24.67 -13.69
CA ILE A 61 9.92 -24.79 -12.43
C ILE A 61 8.44 -25.12 -12.69
N ARG A 62 7.81 -24.42 -13.63
CA ARG A 62 6.40 -24.65 -14.00
C ARG A 62 6.16 -25.99 -14.68
N SER A 63 7.12 -26.47 -15.46
CA SER A 63 7.02 -27.77 -16.15
C SER A 63 7.15 -28.96 -15.22
N GLU A 64 7.78 -28.80 -14.04
CA GLU A 64 7.93 -29.85 -13.03
C GLU A 64 7.80 -29.26 -11.61
N PRO A 65 6.57 -28.95 -11.16
CA PRO A 65 6.33 -28.22 -9.92
C PRO A 65 6.35 -29.16 -8.70
N THR A 66 7.42 -29.94 -8.52
CA THR A 66 7.56 -30.88 -7.41
C THR A 66 8.71 -30.49 -6.48
N VAL A 67 8.48 -30.56 -5.17
CA VAL A 67 9.50 -30.24 -4.16
C VAL A 67 10.79 -31.06 -4.31
N PRO A 68 10.74 -32.40 -4.54
CA PRO A 68 11.97 -33.18 -4.74
C PRO A 68 12.80 -32.69 -5.92
N PHE A 69 12.14 -32.39 -7.06
CA PHE A 69 12.83 -31.86 -8.23
C PHE A 69 13.51 -30.52 -7.93
N LEU A 70 12.77 -29.56 -7.37
CA LEU A 70 13.31 -28.24 -7.02
C LEU A 70 14.50 -28.36 -6.05
N SER A 71 14.35 -29.17 -5.01
CA SER A 71 15.36 -29.34 -3.97
C SER A 71 16.70 -29.89 -4.49
N SER A 72 16.72 -30.57 -5.64
CA SER A 72 17.92 -31.21 -6.19
C SER A 72 18.95 -30.22 -6.74
N TRP A 73 18.54 -29.00 -7.12
CA TRP A 73 19.41 -28.00 -7.73
C TRP A 73 19.27 -26.60 -7.10
N LEU A 74 18.21 -26.34 -6.33
CA LEU A 74 17.89 -25.01 -5.81
C LEU A 74 19.05 -24.34 -5.05
N GLU A 75 19.74 -25.08 -4.17
CA GLU A 75 20.84 -24.53 -3.37
C GLU A 75 22.00 -24.00 -4.23
N LYS A 76 22.20 -24.58 -5.43
CA LYS A 76 23.25 -24.15 -6.36
C LYS A 76 22.90 -22.85 -7.10
N VAL A 77 21.62 -22.50 -7.15
CA VAL A 77 21.09 -21.39 -7.97
C VAL A 77 20.66 -20.19 -7.11
N LEU A 78 20.25 -20.44 -5.86
CA LEU A 78 19.80 -19.40 -4.92
C LEU A 78 20.77 -18.21 -4.78
N PRO A 79 22.10 -18.39 -4.62
CA PRO A 79 23.02 -17.26 -4.50
C PRO A 79 22.98 -16.34 -5.71
N SER A 80 22.93 -16.90 -6.92
CA SER A 80 22.88 -16.14 -8.18
C SER A 80 21.55 -15.42 -8.36
N LEU A 81 20.44 -16.05 -7.96
CA LEU A 81 19.13 -15.39 -7.97
C LEU A 81 19.06 -14.22 -6.98
N LEU A 82 19.57 -14.39 -5.76
CA LEU A 82 19.66 -13.28 -4.81
C LEU A 82 20.52 -12.13 -5.35
N GLN A 83 21.65 -12.45 -5.98
CA GLN A 83 22.52 -11.44 -6.59
C GLN A 83 21.80 -10.64 -7.69
N ASN A 84 20.90 -11.27 -8.44
CA ASN A 84 20.13 -10.59 -9.50
C ASN A 84 19.11 -9.57 -8.98
N LEU A 85 18.76 -9.61 -7.68
CA LEU A 85 17.90 -8.62 -7.04
C LEU A 85 18.66 -7.39 -6.52
N VAL A 86 20.00 -7.47 -6.44
CA VAL A 86 20.85 -6.38 -5.95
C VAL A 86 21.42 -5.61 -7.16
N PRO A 87 21.34 -4.28 -7.19
CA PRO A 87 21.92 -3.49 -8.28
C PRO A 87 23.42 -3.78 -8.40
N LEU A 88 23.88 -4.17 -9.60
CA LEU A 88 25.29 -4.38 -9.87
C LEU A 88 26.05 -3.07 -9.63
N ARG A 89 26.89 -3.04 -8.59
CA ARG A 89 27.82 -1.93 -8.36
C ARG A 89 28.83 -1.88 -9.49
N ASN A 90 28.90 -0.76 -10.20
CA ASN A 90 30.10 -0.44 -10.97
C ASN A 90 31.24 -0.20 -9.96
N VAL A 91 32.16 -1.15 -9.87
CA VAL A 91 33.34 -1.13 -8.98
C VAL A 91 34.23 0.10 -9.22
N ALA A 92 34.05 0.82 -10.33
CA ALA A 92 34.88 1.95 -10.74
C ALA A 92 34.72 3.25 -9.92
N THR A 93 33.69 3.40 -9.06
CA THR A 93 33.41 4.69 -8.40
C THR A 93 33.54 4.73 -6.87
N ASP A 94 33.87 3.63 -6.18
CA ASP A 94 33.99 3.63 -4.70
C ASP A 94 35.46 3.51 -4.23
N MET A 95 36.21 4.60 -4.37
CA MET A 95 37.40 4.88 -3.54
C MET A 95 36.99 5.77 -2.36
N ALA A 96 36.05 5.30 -1.52
CA ALA A 96 35.71 5.96 -0.27
C ALA A 96 36.62 5.45 0.86
N GLY A 97 37.32 6.36 1.53
CA GLY A 97 38.41 6.08 2.47
C GLY A 97 38.02 5.30 3.74
N LYS A 98 39.02 4.60 4.29
CA LYS A 98 39.02 3.64 5.42
C LYS A 98 38.39 4.09 6.75
N PHE A 99 37.89 5.33 6.87
CA PHE A 99 37.34 5.89 8.11
C PHE A 99 35.97 6.56 7.95
N VAL A 100 35.32 6.41 6.80
CA VAL A 100 33.92 6.79 6.63
C VAL A 100 33.13 5.51 6.49
N LYS A 101 32.31 5.15 7.50
CA LYS A 101 31.20 4.22 7.25
C LYS A 101 30.42 4.87 6.12
N PRO A 102 30.33 4.28 4.92
CA PRO A 102 29.53 4.89 3.88
C PRO A 102 28.12 4.97 4.46
N LEU A 103 27.65 6.19 4.75
CA LEU A 103 26.22 6.42 4.71
C LEU A 103 25.83 5.83 3.37
N VAL A 104 24.98 4.80 3.38
CA VAL A 104 24.42 4.22 2.19
C VAL A 104 23.64 5.37 1.55
N SER A 105 24.33 6.17 0.74
CA SER A 105 23.71 6.89 -0.33
C SER A 105 23.17 5.75 -1.17
N ILE A 106 21.90 5.42 -0.94
CA ILE A 106 21.07 4.79 -1.93
C ILE A 106 21.08 5.83 -3.06
N THR A 107 22.14 5.84 -3.86
CA THR A 107 22.11 6.26 -5.25
C THR A 107 21.12 5.28 -5.82
N THR A 108 19.89 5.71 -5.68
CA THR A 108 18.69 5.05 -6.10
C THR A 108 18.93 4.52 -7.50
N LEU A 109 18.30 3.39 -7.75
CA LEU A 109 17.78 2.94 -9.03
C LEU A 109 16.90 4.04 -9.69
N LEU A 110 17.35 5.30 -9.73
CA LEU A 110 16.83 6.44 -10.45
C LEU A 110 17.37 6.46 -11.88
N ASN A 111 18.47 5.75 -12.15
CA ASN A 111 18.84 5.39 -13.51
C ASN A 111 17.96 4.22 -13.92
N ALA A 112 16.86 4.52 -14.61
CA ALA A 112 16.04 3.53 -15.28
C ALA A 112 16.89 2.82 -16.34
N ASP A 113 17.63 1.77 -15.95
CA ASP A 113 18.12 0.78 -16.89
C ASP A 113 17.01 -0.28 -17.03
N PRO A 114 16.23 -0.24 -18.11
CA PRO A 114 15.11 -1.16 -18.28
C PRO A 114 15.57 -2.61 -18.18
N LEU A 115 16.78 -2.93 -18.65
CA LEU A 115 17.30 -4.30 -18.65
C LEU A 115 17.52 -4.82 -17.22
N ALA A 116 17.99 -3.96 -16.31
CA ALA A 116 18.13 -4.31 -14.90
C ALA A 116 16.75 -4.51 -14.25
N ASP A 117 15.78 -3.64 -14.53
CA ASP A 117 14.41 -3.80 -14.03
C ASP A 117 13.76 -5.09 -14.54
N HIS A 118 13.94 -5.43 -15.82
CA HIS A 118 13.45 -6.68 -16.40
C HIS A 118 14.04 -7.91 -15.70
N LEU A 119 15.35 -7.94 -15.49
CA LEU A 119 16.00 -9.02 -14.74
C LEU A 119 15.43 -9.15 -13.32
N ILE A 120 15.28 -8.03 -12.60
CA ILE A 120 14.72 -8.03 -11.23
C ILE A 120 13.29 -8.58 -11.24
N ILE A 121 12.44 -8.13 -12.16
CA ILE A 121 11.04 -8.60 -12.27
C ILE A 121 11.00 -10.11 -12.51
N GLN A 122 11.81 -10.63 -13.44
CA GLN A 122 11.83 -12.07 -13.70
C GLN A 122 12.34 -12.86 -12.50
N THR A 123 13.33 -12.31 -11.78
CA THR A 123 13.88 -12.93 -10.58
C THR A 123 12.85 -12.95 -9.45
N GLN A 124 12.09 -11.86 -9.26
CA GLN A 124 10.98 -11.81 -8.32
C GLN A 124 9.90 -12.86 -8.65
N ASN A 125 9.56 -13.03 -9.92
CA ASN A 125 8.60 -14.05 -10.36
C ASN A 125 9.10 -15.48 -10.06
N VAL A 126 10.41 -15.74 -10.20
CA VAL A 126 11.01 -17.01 -9.81
C VAL A 126 10.87 -17.25 -8.30
N PHE A 127 11.21 -16.26 -7.47
CA PHE A 127 11.05 -16.39 -6.02
C PHE A 127 9.58 -16.55 -5.61
N GLU A 128 8.67 -15.80 -6.22
CA GLU A 128 7.22 -15.90 -5.95
C GLU A 128 6.73 -17.32 -6.22
N GLU A 129 7.17 -17.93 -7.33
CA GLU A 129 6.80 -19.29 -7.69
C GLU A 129 7.47 -20.35 -6.80
N LEU A 130 8.74 -20.16 -6.44
CA LEU A 130 9.47 -21.04 -5.54
C LEU A 130 8.84 -21.07 -4.14
N LEU A 131 8.53 -19.90 -3.58
CA LEU A 131 7.90 -19.79 -2.26
C LEU A 131 6.49 -20.38 -2.27
N ARG A 132 5.75 -20.24 -3.38
CA ARG A 132 4.42 -20.84 -3.56
C ARG A 132 4.46 -22.36 -3.64
N LEU A 133 5.43 -22.93 -4.36
CA LEU A 133 5.55 -24.38 -4.59
C LEU A 133 6.33 -25.11 -3.49
N TYR A 134 7.22 -24.41 -2.80
CA TYR A 134 8.02 -24.96 -1.71
C TYR A 134 7.93 -24.09 -0.43
N PRO A 135 6.75 -24.01 0.23
CA PRO A 135 6.55 -23.16 1.40
C PRO A 135 7.49 -23.48 2.57
N ALA A 136 7.93 -24.74 2.69
CA ALA A 136 8.89 -25.15 3.71
C ALA A 136 10.24 -24.39 3.61
N MET A 137 10.52 -23.72 2.48
CA MET A 137 11.66 -22.82 2.36
C MET A 137 11.61 -21.66 3.36
N LEU A 138 10.41 -21.24 3.80
CA LEU A 138 10.20 -20.15 4.77
C LEU A 138 10.37 -20.59 6.23
N THR A 139 10.30 -21.89 6.49
CA THR A 139 10.35 -22.45 7.85
C THR A 139 11.62 -23.23 8.15
N THR A 140 12.27 -23.80 7.13
CA THR A 140 13.46 -24.64 7.30
C THR A 140 14.70 -23.80 7.59
N GLU A 141 15.43 -24.15 8.65
CA GLU A 141 16.58 -23.39 9.14
C GLU A 141 17.68 -23.16 8.09
N LYS A 142 17.91 -24.14 7.21
CA LYS A 142 18.93 -24.05 6.16
C LYS A 142 18.72 -22.89 5.17
N TYR A 143 17.50 -22.35 5.10
CA TYR A 143 17.15 -21.24 4.22
C TYR A 143 16.99 -19.91 4.95
N ASN A 144 17.19 -19.86 6.28
CA ASN A 144 16.99 -18.63 7.07
C ASN A 144 17.74 -17.44 6.48
N ASP A 145 19.04 -17.56 6.23
CA ASP A 145 19.87 -16.49 5.65
C ASP A 145 19.38 -16.04 4.27
N THR A 146 18.89 -16.99 3.47
CA THR A 146 18.35 -16.72 2.13
C THR A 146 17.04 -15.93 2.23
N VAL A 147 16.15 -16.35 3.13
CA VAL A 147 14.84 -15.71 3.36
C VAL A 147 15.03 -14.32 3.96
N ASP A 148 15.94 -14.16 4.92
CA ASP A 148 16.28 -12.85 5.51
C ASP A 148 16.87 -11.91 4.45
N SER A 149 17.83 -12.38 3.66
CA SER A 149 18.41 -11.61 2.55
C SER A 149 17.34 -11.20 1.54
N LEU A 150 16.44 -12.12 1.19
CA LEU A 150 15.34 -11.87 0.27
C LEU A 150 14.37 -10.82 0.83
N ALA A 151 14.01 -10.91 2.12
CA ALA A 151 13.10 -9.98 2.77
C ALA A 151 13.66 -8.56 2.83
N TYR A 152 14.91 -8.39 3.28
CA TYR A 152 15.55 -7.07 3.32
C TYR A 152 15.77 -6.49 1.92
N THR A 153 16.12 -7.34 0.94
CA THR A 153 16.26 -6.90 -0.46
C THR A 153 14.91 -6.49 -1.04
N ALA A 154 13.84 -7.26 -0.82
CA ALA A 154 12.50 -6.92 -1.27
C ALA A 154 12.02 -5.60 -0.63
N GLN A 155 12.28 -5.37 0.66
CA GLN A 155 11.99 -4.08 1.29
C GLN A 155 12.75 -2.94 0.61
N SER A 156 14.04 -3.11 0.30
CA SER A 156 14.83 -2.10 -0.42
C SER A 156 14.26 -1.79 -1.81
N LEU A 157 13.78 -2.81 -2.53
CA LEU A 157 13.17 -2.68 -3.85
C LEU A 157 11.86 -1.88 -3.85
N LEU A 158 11.21 -1.66 -2.70
CA LEU A 158 10.06 -0.75 -2.57
C LEU A 158 10.42 0.71 -2.93
N ASN A 159 11.70 1.07 -2.92
CA ASN A 159 12.18 2.39 -3.34
C ASN A 159 12.59 2.43 -4.83
N SER A 160 12.33 1.37 -5.61
CA SER A 160 12.60 1.37 -7.05
C SER A 160 11.71 2.38 -7.80
N ALA A 161 12.24 2.99 -8.86
CA ALA A 161 11.46 3.84 -9.75
C ALA A 161 10.40 3.03 -10.54
N HIS A 162 10.68 1.75 -10.81
CA HIS A 162 9.83 0.91 -11.64
C HIS A 162 8.68 0.29 -10.83
N GLN A 163 7.43 0.49 -11.29
CA GLN A 163 6.23 0.02 -10.59
C GLN A 163 6.20 -1.50 -10.41
N TRP A 164 6.53 -2.25 -11.47
CA TRP A 164 6.43 -3.71 -11.44
C TRP A 164 7.43 -4.35 -10.48
N VAL A 165 8.62 -3.74 -10.31
CA VAL A 165 9.62 -4.15 -9.32
C VAL A 165 9.07 -3.97 -7.91
N ARG A 166 8.38 -2.85 -7.65
CA ARG A 166 7.76 -2.58 -6.34
C ARG A 166 6.59 -3.52 -6.06
N ILE A 167 5.76 -3.84 -7.06
CA ILE A 167 4.65 -4.80 -6.89
C ILE A 167 5.19 -6.20 -6.61
N GLY A 168 6.20 -6.67 -7.35
CA GLY A 168 6.84 -7.97 -7.09
C GLY A 168 7.46 -8.03 -5.68
N ALA A 169 8.10 -6.94 -5.24
CA ALA A 169 8.63 -6.83 -3.88
C ALA A 169 7.52 -6.95 -2.80
N LEU A 170 6.38 -6.28 -3.01
CA LEU A 170 5.23 -6.39 -2.10
C LEU A 170 4.70 -7.82 -2.01
N LYS A 171 4.64 -8.56 -3.12
CA LYS A 171 4.19 -9.96 -3.16
C LYS A 171 5.12 -10.87 -2.38
N LEU A 172 6.44 -10.74 -2.59
CA LEU A 172 7.45 -11.50 -1.85
C LEU A 172 7.39 -11.21 -0.35
N LEU A 173 7.34 -9.93 0.03
CA LEU A 173 7.20 -9.54 1.44
C LEU A 173 5.94 -10.14 2.05
N LEU A 174 4.82 -10.18 1.32
CA LEU A 174 3.57 -10.73 1.83
C LEU A 174 3.67 -12.24 2.06
N GLN A 175 4.26 -12.99 1.13
CA GLN A 175 4.49 -14.43 1.30
C GLN A 175 5.41 -14.72 2.50
N ILE A 176 6.51 -13.97 2.63
CA ILE A 176 7.45 -14.14 3.75
C ILE A 176 6.77 -13.77 5.08
N MET A 177 6.08 -12.64 5.14
CA MET A 177 5.47 -12.16 6.39
C MET A 177 4.30 -13.01 6.87
N ASN A 178 3.61 -13.72 5.97
CA ASN A 178 2.54 -14.64 6.34
C ASN A 178 3.05 -15.87 7.11
N GLU A 179 4.31 -16.26 6.93
CA GLU A 179 4.96 -17.39 7.61
C GLU A 179 5.77 -16.98 8.85
N LEU A 180 5.57 -15.75 9.35
CA LEU A 180 6.20 -15.30 10.60
C LEU A 180 5.57 -15.99 11.81
N ASP A 181 6.41 -16.46 12.72
CA ASP A 181 6.00 -16.91 14.04
C ASP A 181 5.79 -15.67 14.94
N PHE A 182 4.54 -15.21 14.99
CA PHE A 182 4.17 -14.05 15.79
C PHE A 182 4.38 -14.28 17.28
N ASP A 183 4.25 -15.52 17.78
CA ASP A 183 4.43 -15.81 19.21
C ASP A 183 5.90 -15.67 19.61
N ALA A 184 6.82 -16.20 18.80
CA ALA A 184 8.26 -15.99 19.00
C ALA A 184 8.65 -14.50 18.93
N ILE A 185 8.08 -13.75 17.98
CA ILE A 185 8.30 -12.30 17.85
C ILE A 185 7.76 -11.55 19.07
N HIS A 186 6.57 -11.92 19.56
CA HIS A 186 5.98 -11.29 20.75
C HIS A 186 6.82 -11.55 22.01
N GLU A 187 7.33 -12.77 22.19
CA GLU A 187 8.26 -13.08 23.27
C GLU A 187 9.55 -12.25 23.16
N ARG A 188 10.12 -12.11 21.97
CA ARG A 188 11.29 -11.23 21.76
C ARG A 188 10.99 -9.78 22.13
N ILE A 189 9.83 -9.25 21.75
CA ILE A 189 9.40 -7.88 22.13
C ILE A 189 9.32 -7.75 23.66
N ARG A 190 8.70 -8.72 24.35
CA ARG A 190 8.60 -8.73 25.82
C ARG A 190 9.98 -8.77 26.48
N TYR A 191 10.88 -9.62 25.97
CA TYR A 191 12.26 -9.73 26.41
C TYR A 191 13.01 -8.39 26.30
N LEU A 192 13.05 -7.81 25.09
CA LEU A 192 13.76 -6.56 24.83
C LEU A 192 13.25 -5.41 25.72
N ARG A 193 11.94 -5.36 25.98
CA ARG A 193 11.34 -4.36 26.87
C ARG A 193 11.75 -4.54 28.33
N LYS A 194 11.72 -5.78 28.83
CA LYS A 194 12.12 -6.09 30.22
C LYS A 194 13.60 -5.73 30.44
N HIS A 195 14.46 -6.11 29.49
CA HIS A 195 15.89 -5.80 29.55
C HIS A 195 16.15 -4.28 29.55
N ARG A 196 15.43 -3.52 28.71
CA ARG A 196 15.53 -2.05 28.69
C ARG A 196 15.07 -1.41 30.01
N LYS A 197 14.00 -1.90 30.62
CA LYS A 197 13.52 -1.39 31.92
C LYS A 197 14.56 -1.63 33.03
N SER A 198 15.15 -2.81 33.07
CA SER A 198 16.21 -3.16 34.02
C SER A 198 17.46 -2.29 33.85
N ASN A 199 17.89 -2.02 32.62
CA ASN A 199 19.05 -1.14 32.37
C ASN A 199 18.78 0.32 32.75
N ARG A 200 17.53 0.80 32.61
CA ARG A 200 17.16 2.17 33.03
C ARG A 200 17.15 2.34 34.55
N GLU A 201 16.68 1.34 35.27
CA GLU A 201 16.65 1.34 36.74
C GLU A 201 18.07 1.28 37.35
N GLY A 202 19.06 0.79 36.60
CA GLY A 202 20.47 0.74 37.03
C GLY A 202 21.30 2.01 36.80
N ASN A 203 20.92 2.87 35.84
CA ASN A 203 21.80 3.96 35.38
C ASN A 203 21.44 5.36 35.90
N ASN A 204 20.31 5.60 36.58
CA ASN A 204 19.91 6.95 37.07
C ASN A 204 20.09 8.09 36.04
N GLU A 205 20.05 7.80 34.74
CA GLU A 205 20.16 8.80 33.70
C GLU A 205 18.76 9.32 33.36
N GLU A 206 18.45 10.48 33.94
CA GLU A 206 17.36 11.33 33.49
C GLU A 206 17.64 11.78 32.04
N GLU A 207 16.74 11.39 31.14
CA GLU A 207 16.45 11.98 29.84
C GLU A 207 17.64 12.47 28.98
N MET A 208 18.09 11.62 28.07
CA MET A 208 18.44 12.08 26.72
C MET A 208 17.58 11.35 25.69
N GLU A 209 16.43 11.96 25.40
CA GLU A 209 15.37 11.47 24.52
C GLU A 209 15.74 11.61 23.02
N LEU A 210 16.90 11.08 22.61
CA LEU A 210 17.43 11.15 21.25
C LEU A 210 17.52 9.76 20.61
N ASP A 211 16.49 9.34 19.88
CA ASP A 211 16.51 8.30 18.82
C ASP A 211 17.25 6.95 19.09
N VAL A 212 17.64 6.65 20.34
CA VAL A 212 18.30 5.39 20.76
C VAL A 212 17.36 4.17 20.64
N ASP A 213 16.13 4.39 20.20
CA ASP A 213 15.05 3.39 20.19
C ASP A 213 15.29 2.20 19.25
N LEU A 214 16.29 2.23 18.37
CA LEU A 214 16.41 1.27 17.26
C LEU A 214 17.77 0.61 17.02
N ASP A 215 18.88 1.10 17.59
CA ASP A 215 20.24 0.69 17.17
C ASP A 215 21.04 -0.06 18.25
N THR A 216 20.40 -0.58 19.30
CA THR A 216 21.10 -1.52 20.20
C THR A 216 21.23 -2.87 19.49
N GLU A 217 22.31 -3.05 18.72
CA GLU A 217 22.77 -4.36 18.30
C GLU A 217 23.06 -5.16 19.58
N ASP A 218 22.21 -6.13 19.86
CA ASP A 218 22.43 -7.10 20.92
C ASP A 218 23.57 -8.01 20.43
N GLU A 219 24.83 -7.68 20.77
CA GLU A 219 26.03 -8.45 20.40
C GLU A 219 25.97 -9.93 20.86
N THR A 220 24.96 -10.27 21.68
CA THR A 220 24.80 -11.58 22.32
C THR A 220 24.01 -12.61 21.49
N VAL A 221 23.41 -12.23 20.35
CA VAL A 221 22.73 -13.20 19.47
C VAL A 221 23.65 -13.59 18.32
N THR A 222 24.39 -14.68 18.53
CA THR A 222 25.10 -15.42 17.48
C THR A 222 24.20 -15.60 16.25
N SER A 223 24.73 -15.33 15.05
CA SER A 223 24.13 -15.34 13.71
C SER A 223 23.41 -16.64 13.27
N ALA A 224 23.09 -17.55 14.17
CA ALA A 224 22.36 -18.78 13.88
C ALA A 224 20.88 -18.59 14.22
N GLY A 225 20.10 -18.05 13.29
CA GLY A 225 18.65 -17.89 13.44
C GLY A 225 18.05 -16.88 12.46
N LYS A 226 16.72 -16.88 12.32
CA LYS A 226 15.98 -15.90 11.52
C LYS A 226 16.26 -14.48 12.04
N GLN A 227 16.43 -13.52 11.14
CA GLN A 227 16.75 -12.13 11.47
C GLN A 227 15.57 -11.19 11.22
N PHE A 228 14.92 -11.30 10.06
CA PHE A 228 13.84 -10.40 9.62
C PHE A 228 12.66 -10.47 10.59
N PHE A 229 12.36 -9.37 11.28
CA PHE A 229 11.40 -9.26 12.40
C PHE A 229 11.75 -10.00 13.70
N TYR A 230 12.66 -10.97 13.69
CA TYR A 230 13.05 -11.74 14.88
C TYR A 230 14.15 -11.06 15.69
N GLN A 231 15.07 -10.34 15.06
CA GLN A 231 16.18 -9.71 15.76
C GLN A 231 15.75 -8.40 16.43
N ASN A 232 15.18 -7.48 15.64
CA ASN A 232 14.74 -6.15 16.09
C ASN A 232 13.33 -5.81 15.55
N PRO A 233 12.28 -6.45 16.08
CA PRO A 233 10.92 -6.35 15.55
C PRO A 233 10.38 -4.92 15.46
N LEU A 234 10.69 -4.05 16.42
CA LEU A 234 10.17 -2.68 16.43
C LEU A 234 10.84 -1.81 15.36
N ARG A 235 12.15 -2.00 15.12
CA ARG A 235 12.87 -1.34 14.03
C ARG A 235 12.29 -1.75 12.69
N ASP A 236 12.14 -3.04 12.47
CA ASP A 236 11.62 -3.60 11.22
C ASP A 236 10.16 -3.16 10.99
N CYS A 237 9.32 -3.15 12.04
CA CYS A 237 7.97 -2.57 11.97
C CYS A 237 8.00 -1.11 11.51
N LYS A 238 8.90 -0.27 12.07
CA LYS A 238 8.97 1.16 11.76
C LYS A 238 9.41 1.39 10.33
N THR A 239 10.53 0.81 9.92
CA THR A 239 11.11 1.02 8.58
C THR A 239 10.14 0.53 7.52
N LEU A 240 9.65 -0.71 7.65
CA LEU A 240 8.74 -1.29 6.67
C LEU A 240 7.41 -0.53 6.60
N THR A 241 6.84 -0.10 7.73
CA THR A 241 5.61 0.72 7.71
C THR A 241 5.81 2.01 6.91
N LEU A 242 6.96 2.69 7.06
CA LEU A 242 7.23 3.92 6.35
C LEU A 242 7.37 3.67 4.84
N ASP A 243 8.09 2.63 4.45
CA ASP A 243 8.27 2.23 3.04
C ASP A 243 6.93 1.84 2.38
N LEU A 244 6.09 1.09 3.10
CA LEU A 244 4.75 0.71 2.67
C LEU A 244 3.82 1.92 2.52
N CYS A 245 3.83 2.83 3.50
CA CYS A 245 3.03 4.05 3.45
C CYS A 245 3.47 4.96 2.29
N ALA A 246 4.75 4.95 1.91
CA ALA A 246 5.25 5.71 0.76
C ALA A 246 4.70 5.20 -0.58
N GLN A 247 4.27 3.93 -0.67
CA GLN A 247 3.62 3.39 -1.86
C GLN A 247 2.19 3.91 -2.05
N MET A 248 1.56 4.39 -0.98
CA MET A 248 0.14 4.77 -0.94
C MET A 248 -0.08 6.22 -1.36
N VAL A 249 0.37 6.57 -2.57
CA VAL A 249 0.17 7.89 -3.17
C VAL A 249 -1.13 7.89 -3.98
N PRO A 250 -2.10 8.78 -3.67
CA PRO A 250 -3.36 8.81 -4.41
C PRO A 250 -3.17 9.16 -5.88
N ASN A 251 -3.86 8.46 -6.78
CA ASN A 251 -3.80 8.64 -8.24
C ASN A 251 -2.37 8.54 -8.79
N SER A 252 -1.57 7.62 -8.24
CA SER A 252 -0.25 7.29 -8.76
C SER A 252 -0.34 6.05 -9.65
N ALA A 253 0.74 5.73 -10.36
CA ALA A 253 0.81 4.52 -11.18
C ALA A 253 0.56 3.25 -10.34
N MET A 254 1.05 3.23 -9.10
CA MET A 254 0.84 2.16 -8.12
C MET A 254 -0.60 2.02 -7.63
N VAL A 255 -1.39 3.10 -7.54
CA VAL A 255 -2.75 3.06 -6.99
C VAL A 255 -3.68 3.98 -7.76
N ASN A 256 -4.63 3.39 -8.47
CA ASN A 256 -5.67 4.10 -9.20
C ASN A 256 -7.07 3.44 -9.02
N GLU A 257 -8.08 3.84 -9.80
CA GLU A 257 -9.44 3.29 -9.66
C GLU A 257 -9.61 1.91 -10.29
N LYS A 258 -8.82 1.60 -11.33
CA LYS A 258 -8.92 0.37 -12.11
C LYS A 258 -8.00 -0.74 -11.58
N ASP A 259 -6.91 -0.35 -10.94
CA ASP A 259 -5.92 -1.23 -10.34
C ASP A 259 -5.70 -0.83 -8.88
N ASP A 260 -6.22 -1.67 -7.99
CA ASP A 260 -6.11 -1.54 -6.54
C ASP A 260 -5.25 -2.64 -5.89
N GLU A 261 -4.52 -3.44 -6.68
CA GLU A 261 -3.72 -4.57 -6.20
C GLU A 261 -2.69 -4.13 -5.15
N ALA A 262 -1.90 -3.10 -5.46
CA ALA A 262 -0.87 -2.61 -4.55
C ALA A 262 -1.45 -2.06 -3.24
N ALA A 263 -2.62 -1.40 -3.29
CA ALA A 263 -3.30 -0.94 -2.09
C ALA A 263 -3.77 -2.12 -1.22
N GLY A 264 -4.23 -3.20 -1.86
CA GLY A 264 -4.53 -4.48 -1.22
C GLY A 264 -3.32 -5.10 -0.55
N LEU A 265 -2.20 -5.26 -1.27
CA LEU A 265 -0.96 -5.83 -0.74
C LEU A 265 -0.40 -5.03 0.43
N VAL A 266 -0.31 -3.70 0.28
CA VAL A 266 0.19 -2.81 1.33
C VAL A 266 -0.68 -2.90 2.59
N THR A 267 -2.00 -2.91 2.45
CA THR A 267 -2.88 -3.02 3.63
C THR A 267 -2.83 -4.39 4.30
N GLN A 268 -2.61 -5.47 3.56
CA GLN A 268 -2.36 -6.79 4.15
C GLN A 268 -1.05 -6.80 4.94
N LEU A 269 0.03 -6.26 4.38
CA LEU A 269 1.32 -6.13 5.08
C LEU A 269 1.21 -5.27 6.35
N LEU A 270 0.52 -4.13 6.27
CA LEU A 270 0.25 -3.28 7.44
C LEU A 270 -0.60 -4.01 8.50
N PHE A 271 -1.44 -4.98 8.12
CA PHE A 271 -2.17 -5.81 9.07
C PHE A 271 -1.26 -6.80 9.78
N LEU A 272 -0.31 -7.43 9.09
CA LEU A 272 0.70 -8.29 9.71
C LEU A 272 1.59 -7.50 10.68
N ILE A 273 1.97 -6.27 10.32
CA ILE A 273 2.67 -5.34 11.24
C ILE A 273 1.79 -5.02 12.46
N ALA A 274 0.48 -4.80 12.28
CA ALA A 274 -0.43 -4.59 13.40
C ALA A 274 -0.47 -5.81 14.34
N ASN A 275 -0.40 -7.03 13.79
CA ASN A 275 -0.32 -8.26 14.57
C ASN A 275 0.98 -8.36 15.38
N VAL A 276 2.11 -7.87 14.86
CA VAL A 276 3.35 -7.74 15.65
C VAL A 276 3.18 -6.71 16.77
N LEU A 277 2.64 -5.53 16.44
CA LEU A 277 2.55 -4.41 17.39
C LEU A 277 1.49 -4.60 18.48
N ARG A 278 0.61 -5.61 18.41
CA ARG A 278 -0.34 -5.90 19.50
C ARG A 278 0.34 -6.38 20.79
N ALA A 279 1.57 -6.88 20.71
CA ALA A 279 2.39 -7.19 21.89
C ALA A 279 2.98 -5.95 22.58
N VAL A 280 2.83 -4.76 21.97
CA VAL A 280 3.33 -3.50 22.52
C VAL A 280 2.19 -2.80 23.28
N PRO A 281 2.24 -2.71 24.62
CA PRO A 281 1.23 -2.00 25.38
C PRO A 281 1.12 -0.53 24.95
N LEU A 282 -0.11 -0.03 25.02
CA LEU A 282 -0.42 1.37 24.81
C LEU A 282 -0.17 2.09 26.12
N GLU A 283 0.90 2.87 26.18
CA GLU A 283 1.17 3.74 27.33
C GLU A 283 0.23 4.95 27.29
N ASP A 284 -0.11 5.50 28.47
CA ASP A 284 -1.12 6.57 28.63
C ASP A 284 -0.81 7.86 27.85
N ASP A 285 0.41 8.01 27.35
CA ASP A 285 0.77 9.08 26.44
C ASP A 285 0.27 8.80 25.02
N LYS A 286 -1.05 8.96 24.85
CA LYS A 286 -1.79 8.90 23.58
C LYS A 286 -1.25 9.87 22.51
N MET A 287 -0.27 10.70 22.85
CA MET A 287 0.23 11.80 22.04
C MET A 287 1.68 11.66 21.58
N SER A 288 2.52 10.83 22.20
CA SER A 288 3.92 10.67 21.76
C SER A 288 3.98 10.05 20.36
N SER A 289 4.37 10.86 19.37
CA SER A 289 4.55 10.41 17.98
C SER A 289 5.82 9.60 17.76
N LYS A 290 6.65 9.46 18.80
CA LYS A 290 7.98 8.86 18.72
C LYS A 290 7.96 7.36 18.99
N LYS A 291 7.12 6.88 19.93
CA LYS A 291 7.03 5.45 20.30
C LYS A 291 6.29 4.64 19.25
N ILE A 292 6.86 3.49 18.87
CA ILE A 292 6.31 2.57 17.87
C ILE A 292 5.33 1.64 18.56
N ASN A 293 4.03 1.85 18.31
CA ASN A 293 2.94 1.02 18.82
C ASN A 293 1.73 1.12 17.87
N LEU A 294 0.60 0.50 18.21
CA LEU A 294 -0.60 0.55 17.37
C LEU A 294 -1.18 1.97 17.20
N TYR A 295 -1.05 2.88 18.18
CA TYR A 295 -1.45 4.29 17.98
C TYR A 295 -0.64 4.95 16.85
N TRP A 296 0.67 4.70 16.82
CA TRP A 296 1.56 5.20 15.78
C TRP A 296 1.15 4.66 14.40
N LEU A 297 0.93 3.35 14.28
CA LEU A 297 0.50 2.73 13.02
C LEU A 297 -0.85 3.25 12.54
N VAL A 298 -1.86 3.32 13.43
CA VAL A 298 -3.19 3.87 13.11
C VAL A 298 -3.07 5.33 12.66
N ARG A 299 -2.19 6.13 13.27
CA ARG A 299 -1.93 7.52 12.82
C ARG A 299 -1.36 7.55 11.40
N ARG A 300 -0.43 6.66 11.04
CA ARG A 300 0.14 6.57 9.69
C ARG A 300 -0.93 6.21 8.65
N VAL A 301 -1.75 5.20 8.91
CA VAL A 301 -2.85 4.81 8.01
C VAL A 301 -3.90 5.93 7.87
N ARG A 302 -4.23 6.61 8.96
CA ARG A 302 -5.14 7.77 8.90
C ARG A 302 -4.59 8.93 8.08
N TYR A 303 -3.26 9.10 8.03
CA TYR A 303 -2.63 10.11 7.18
C TYR A 303 -2.82 9.79 5.70
N ILE A 304 -2.73 8.52 5.29
CA ILE A 304 -3.02 8.06 3.92
C ILE A 304 -4.46 8.42 3.53
N ILE A 305 -5.42 8.09 4.39
CA ILE A 305 -6.83 8.47 4.20
C ILE A 305 -6.98 9.98 4.02
N GLN A 306 -6.37 10.76 4.92
CA GLN A 306 -6.45 12.21 4.88
C GLN A 306 -5.82 12.78 3.60
N ASN A 307 -4.72 12.20 3.14
CA ASN A 307 -4.01 12.59 1.93
C ASN A 307 -4.90 12.38 0.69
N GLU A 308 -5.57 11.22 0.55
CA GLU A 308 -6.54 10.97 -0.52
C GLU A 308 -7.69 11.99 -0.50
N ILE A 309 -8.26 12.26 0.67
CA ILE A 309 -9.38 13.20 0.78
C ILE A 309 -8.97 14.62 0.40
N VAL A 310 -7.71 15.02 0.67
CA VAL A 310 -7.22 16.37 0.34
C VAL A 310 -6.83 16.48 -1.13
N LYS A 311 -6.07 15.51 -1.66
CA LYS A 311 -5.50 15.56 -3.01
C LYS A 311 -6.49 15.09 -4.07
N THR A 312 -7.23 14.02 -3.80
CA THR A 312 -8.08 13.32 -4.77
C THR A 312 -9.43 12.90 -4.15
N PRO A 313 -10.26 13.83 -3.67
CA PRO A 313 -11.49 13.52 -2.92
C PRO A 313 -12.56 12.72 -3.68
N HIS A 314 -12.43 12.66 -5.00
CA HIS A 314 -13.32 11.89 -5.89
C HIS A 314 -12.97 10.41 -5.89
N LEU A 315 -11.69 10.08 -5.69
CA LEU A 315 -11.18 8.72 -5.51
C LEU A 315 -11.41 8.26 -4.08
N PHE A 316 -11.63 6.97 -3.89
CA PHE A 316 -11.85 6.38 -2.56
C PHE A 316 -11.17 5.02 -2.38
N THR A 317 -10.29 4.62 -3.31
CA THR A 317 -9.57 3.34 -3.28
C THR A 317 -8.77 3.17 -2.00
N LEU A 318 -7.99 4.18 -1.59
CA LEU A 318 -7.17 4.12 -0.39
C LEU A 318 -8.04 4.11 0.88
N ARG A 319 -9.10 4.90 0.90
CA ARG A 319 -10.09 4.89 2.00
C ARG A 319 -10.77 3.54 2.16
N LYS A 320 -11.17 2.89 1.06
CA LYS A 320 -11.78 1.55 1.07
C LYS A 320 -10.83 0.54 1.71
N HIS A 321 -9.58 0.46 1.22
CA HIS A 321 -8.58 -0.47 1.76
C HIS A 321 -8.23 -0.18 3.21
N ALA A 322 -8.04 1.09 3.57
CA ALA A 322 -7.74 1.46 4.95
C ALA A 322 -8.89 1.15 5.92
N LEU A 323 -10.15 1.25 5.49
CA LEU A 323 -11.30 0.83 6.31
C LEU A 323 -11.40 -0.70 6.44
N HIS A 324 -11.06 -1.45 5.39
CA HIS A 324 -10.92 -2.90 5.49
C HIS A 324 -9.83 -3.29 6.49
N TRP A 325 -8.66 -2.64 6.40
CA TRP A 325 -7.57 -2.81 7.35
C TRP A 325 -8.01 -2.49 8.79
N ILE A 326 -8.72 -1.38 9.02
CA ILE A 326 -9.27 -1.05 10.34
C ILE A 326 -10.19 -2.17 10.85
N ALA A 327 -11.07 -2.71 10.00
CA ALA A 327 -11.95 -3.81 10.39
C ALA A 327 -11.15 -5.06 10.80
N SER A 328 -10.08 -5.39 10.08
CA SER A 328 -9.19 -6.51 10.43
C SER A 328 -8.44 -6.27 11.73
N VAL A 329 -7.95 -5.05 11.98
CA VAL A 329 -7.29 -4.68 13.24
C VAL A 329 -8.25 -4.80 14.42
N VAL A 330 -9.49 -4.33 14.28
CA VAL A 330 -10.52 -4.47 15.34
C VAL A 330 -10.75 -5.93 15.71
N ALA A 331 -10.65 -6.86 14.75
CA ALA A 331 -10.88 -8.27 14.99
C ALA A 331 -9.77 -8.97 15.80
N ILE A 332 -8.51 -8.51 15.69
CA ILE A 332 -7.36 -9.17 16.34
C ILE A 332 -6.92 -8.53 17.66
N VAL A 333 -7.39 -7.33 17.97
CA VAL A 333 -6.97 -6.59 19.16
C VAL A 333 -7.78 -7.03 20.39
N GLU A 334 -7.10 -7.16 21.52
CA GLU A 334 -7.70 -7.50 22.82
C GLU A 334 -8.61 -6.38 23.35
N GLN A 335 -9.53 -6.71 24.26
CA GLN A 335 -10.58 -5.78 24.70
C GLN A 335 -10.02 -4.47 25.27
N ASP A 336 -9.08 -4.55 26.22
CA ASP A 336 -8.51 -3.38 26.91
C ASP A 336 -7.81 -2.43 25.93
N MET A 337 -7.09 -2.99 24.97
CA MET A 337 -6.40 -2.24 23.93
C MET A 337 -7.38 -1.66 22.92
N LEU A 338 -8.46 -2.37 22.61
CA LEU A 338 -9.51 -1.91 21.70
C LEU A 338 -10.22 -0.69 22.27
N GLU A 339 -10.56 -0.69 23.56
CA GLU A 339 -11.20 0.45 24.22
C GLU A 339 -10.37 1.74 24.10
N GLN A 340 -9.04 1.61 24.22
CA GLN A 340 -8.12 2.71 24.06
C GLN A 340 -7.99 3.18 22.59
N LEU A 341 -7.94 2.25 21.62
CA LEU A 341 -7.77 2.56 20.20
C LEU A 341 -9.07 2.98 19.51
N ALA A 342 -10.23 2.61 20.04
CA ALA A 342 -11.54 2.79 19.42
C ALA A 342 -11.80 4.23 18.95
N PRO A 343 -11.48 5.30 19.72
CA PRO A 343 -11.63 6.66 19.23
C PRO A 343 -10.81 6.94 17.96
N ALA A 344 -9.58 6.43 17.87
CA ALA A 344 -8.72 6.63 16.71
C ALA A 344 -9.19 5.82 15.49
N LEU A 345 -9.61 4.57 15.70
CA LEU A 345 -10.08 3.64 14.67
C LEU A 345 -11.46 4.04 14.09
N LEU A 346 -12.34 4.61 14.92
CA LEU A 346 -13.71 4.95 14.52
C LEU A 346 -13.82 6.27 13.72
N ILE A 347 -12.86 7.19 13.89
CA ILE A 347 -12.88 8.51 13.22
C ILE A 347 -13.06 8.42 11.70
N PRO A 348 -12.30 7.61 10.94
CA PRO A 348 -12.46 7.49 9.50
C PRO A 348 -13.86 6.99 9.10
N ALA A 349 -14.39 5.98 9.78
CA ALA A 349 -15.71 5.42 9.48
C ALA A 349 -16.84 6.44 9.73
N VAL A 350 -16.85 7.10 10.90
CA VAL A 350 -17.84 8.13 11.23
C VAL A 350 -17.77 9.31 10.26
N ARG A 351 -16.58 9.70 9.82
CA ARG A 351 -16.43 10.75 8.82
C ARG A 351 -17.08 10.37 7.49
N GLU A 352 -16.86 9.15 7.01
CA GLU A 352 -17.44 8.69 5.73
C GLU A 352 -18.97 8.57 5.81
N LEU A 353 -19.50 8.10 6.95
CA LEU A 353 -20.95 8.01 7.16
C LEU A 353 -21.60 9.41 7.25
N THR A 354 -21.00 10.35 8.00
CA THR A 354 -21.56 11.70 8.19
C THR A 354 -21.30 12.69 7.03
N ALA A 355 -20.46 12.32 6.05
CA ALA A 355 -20.15 13.19 4.92
C ALA A 355 -21.34 13.35 3.94
N GLN A 356 -22.30 12.40 3.96
CA GLN A 356 -23.45 12.41 3.05
C GLN A 356 -24.66 13.19 3.57
N ASP A 357 -24.88 13.23 4.88
CA ASP A 357 -25.98 13.99 5.50
C ASP A 357 -25.97 15.47 5.09
N ILE A 358 -24.82 15.98 4.67
CA ILE A 358 -24.59 17.39 4.35
C ILE A 358 -24.70 17.69 2.84
N ASN A 359 -24.41 16.73 1.96
CA ASN A 359 -24.35 16.96 0.51
C ASN A 359 -25.67 16.68 -0.22
N GLY A 360 -26.72 16.26 0.50
CA GLY A 360 -28.03 15.96 -0.05
C GLY A 360 -28.06 14.64 -0.84
N THR A 361 -29.24 14.04 -0.89
CA THR A 361 -29.64 12.76 -1.50
C THR A 361 -29.23 12.53 -2.96
N ARG A 362 -28.62 13.52 -3.64
CA ARG A 362 -28.29 13.46 -5.08
C ARG A 362 -27.22 12.46 -5.49
N ASN A 363 -26.43 11.92 -4.54
CA ASN A 363 -25.36 10.94 -4.81
C ASN A 363 -25.56 9.60 -4.06
N ALA A 364 -26.76 9.32 -3.56
CA ALA A 364 -27.02 8.14 -2.72
C ALA A 364 -26.80 6.81 -3.46
N ASN A 365 -27.06 6.77 -4.77
CA ASN A 365 -27.10 5.55 -5.57
C ASN A 365 -25.81 5.27 -6.38
N ASP A 366 -24.72 6.00 -6.14
CA ASP A 366 -23.42 5.69 -6.76
C ASP A 366 -22.86 4.37 -6.19
N PRO A 367 -22.79 3.27 -6.97
CA PRO A 367 -22.43 1.93 -6.46
C PRO A 367 -21.06 1.91 -5.77
N LEU A 368 -20.12 2.70 -6.29
CA LEU A 368 -18.78 2.83 -5.76
C LEU A 368 -18.80 3.48 -4.36
N LYS A 369 -19.58 4.54 -4.18
CA LYS A 369 -19.78 5.14 -2.85
C LYS A 369 -20.58 4.25 -1.91
N VAL A 370 -21.47 3.38 -2.42
CA VAL A 370 -22.20 2.40 -1.61
C VAL A 370 -21.21 1.39 -1.03
N SER A 371 -20.26 0.91 -1.82
CA SER A 371 -19.22 -0.03 -1.37
C SER A 371 -18.42 0.55 -0.20
N LEU A 372 -17.94 1.79 -0.31
CA LEU A 372 -17.21 2.48 0.75
C LEU A 372 -18.02 2.59 2.05
N ARG A 373 -19.31 2.93 1.94
CA ARG A 373 -20.22 3.02 3.10
C ARG A 373 -20.47 1.68 3.74
N ARG A 374 -20.57 0.60 2.95
CA ARG A 374 -20.72 -0.76 3.47
C ARG A 374 -19.51 -1.12 4.34
N VAL A 375 -18.30 -0.80 3.90
CA VAL A 375 -17.07 -1.05 4.68
C VAL A 375 -17.04 -0.17 5.94
N ALA A 376 -17.34 1.12 5.83
CA ALA A 376 -17.42 2.01 7.00
C ALA A 376 -18.46 1.56 8.04
N SER A 377 -19.61 1.08 7.56
CA SER A 377 -20.67 0.53 8.41
C SER A 377 -20.22 -0.78 9.07
N LYS A 378 -19.46 -1.64 8.36
CA LYS A 378 -18.89 -2.86 8.92
C LYS A 378 -17.96 -2.53 10.10
N VAL A 379 -17.06 -1.55 9.94
CA VAL A 379 -16.19 -1.08 11.04
C VAL A 379 -17.01 -0.62 12.25
N GLY A 380 -18.06 0.18 12.01
CA GLY A 380 -18.93 0.66 13.08
C GLY A 380 -19.67 -0.47 13.81
N LYS A 381 -20.18 -1.46 13.07
CA LYS A 381 -20.86 -2.63 13.63
C LYS A 381 -19.91 -3.49 14.45
N GLU A 382 -18.71 -3.79 13.94
CA GLU A 382 -17.73 -4.62 14.64
C GLU A 382 -17.30 -3.98 15.98
N LEU A 383 -17.01 -2.68 15.97
CA LEU A 383 -16.68 -1.93 17.18
C LEU A 383 -17.85 -1.90 18.17
N CYS A 384 -19.09 -1.75 17.68
CA CYS A 384 -20.27 -1.76 18.54
C CYS A 384 -20.47 -3.13 19.19
N THR A 385 -20.31 -4.23 18.44
CA THR A 385 -20.39 -5.59 18.97
C THR A 385 -19.35 -5.86 20.04
N ARG A 386 -18.11 -5.39 19.84
CA ARG A 386 -16.99 -5.61 20.76
C ARG A 386 -17.00 -4.73 22.01
N LEU A 387 -17.37 -3.46 21.89
CA LEU A 387 -17.36 -2.49 23.00
C LEU A 387 -18.69 -2.42 23.76
N GLY A 388 -19.76 -2.96 23.19
CA GLY A 388 -21.11 -2.70 23.65
C GLY A 388 -21.65 -1.36 23.16
N THR A 389 -22.98 -1.26 23.14
CA THR A 389 -23.72 -0.12 22.56
C THR A 389 -23.42 1.19 23.27
N GLU A 390 -23.40 1.18 24.61
CA GLU A 390 -23.21 2.39 25.42
C GLU A 390 -21.84 3.05 25.20
N GLN A 391 -20.76 2.27 25.30
CA GLN A 391 -19.40 2.78 25.11
C GLN A 391 -19.18 3.22 23.66
N TYR A 392 -19.68 2.45 22.70
CA TYR A 392 -19.65 2.80 21.29
C TYR A 392 -20.34 4.14 21.00
N ASP A 393 -21.59 4.32 21.47
CA ASP A 393 -22.37 5.53 21.22
C ASP A 393 -21.75 6.75 21.90
N LYS A 394 -21.16 6.60 23.09
CA LYS A 394 -20.38 7.65 23.76
C LYS A 394 -19.20 8.11 22.89
N ILE A 395 -18.39 7.18 22.38
CA ILE A 395 -17.24 7.49 21.52
C ILE A 395 -17.70 8.10 20.19
N ARG A 396 -18.71 7.50 19.55
CA ARG A 396 -19.28 7.99 18.30
C ARG A 396 -19.79 9.42 18.43
N THR A 397 -20.58 9.72 19.46
CA THR A 397 -21.15 11.05 19.70
C THR A 397 -20.06 12.08 19.96
N ALA A 398 -19.02 11.73 20.72
CA ALA A 398 -17.85 12.61 20.93
C ALA A 398 -17.12 12.92 19.62
N ILE A 399 -16.91 11.92 18.76
CA ILE A 399 -16.30 12.10 17.43
C ILE A 399 -17.19 12.98 16.54
N GLU A 400 -18.48 12.70 16.43
CA GLU A 400 -19.43 13.48 15.63
C GLU A 400 -19.46 14.94 16.08
N THR A 401 -19.52 15.19 17.39
CA THR A 401 -19.50 16.54 17.97
C THR A 401 -18.19 17.26 17.65
N SER A 402 -17.05 16.59 17.78
CA SER A 402 -15.73 17.13 17.41
C SER A 402 -15.65 17.48 15.92
N LEU A 403 -16.18 16.61 15.04
CA LEU A 403 -16.23 16.87 13.60
C LEU A 403 -17.15 18.05 13.26
N ARG A 404 -18.33 18.15 13.88
CA ARG A 404 -19.26 19.29 13.72
C ARG A 404 -18.60 20.59 14.19
N ARG A 405 -17.93 20.59 15.35
CA ARG A 405 -17.18 21.74 15.88
C ARG A 405 -16.07 22.18 14.91
N LYS A 406 -15.25 21.24 14.42
CA LYS A 406 -14.19 21.53 13.42
C LYS A 406 -14.75 22.09 12.12
N ARG A 407 -15.92 21.60 11.66
CA ARG A 407 -16.59 22.12 10.45
C ARG A 407 -17.11 23.54 10.69
N ALA A 408 -17.73 23.82 11.84
CA ALA A 408 -18.19 25.16 12.21
C ALA A 408 -17.02 26.15 12.32
N GLY A 409 -15.95 25.78 13.01
CA GLY A 409 -14.73 26.61 13.11
C GLY A 409 -14.12 26.94 11.75
N ARG A 410 -14.04 25.97 10.83
CA ARG A 410 -13.59 26.24 9.45
C ARG A 410 -14.50 27.21 8.71
N ARG A 411 -15.83 27.15 8.89
CA ARG A 411 -16.77 28.09 8.27
C ARG A 411 -16.55 29.52 8.79
N VAL A 412 -16.32 29.67 10.10
CA VAL A 412 -16.00 30.96 10.71
C VAL A 412 -14.68 31.52 10.18
N GLN A 413 -13.61 30.71 10.16
CA GLN A 413 -12.32 31.11 9.59
C GLN A 413 -12.43 31.55 8.12
N LEU A 414 -13.19 30.80 7.31
CA LEU A 414 -13.44 31.15 5.91
C LEU A 414 -14.29 32.43 5.75
N ALA A 415 -15.18 32.73 6.69
CA ALA A 415 -15.94 33.97 6.70
C ALA A 415 -15.05 35.15 7.09
N GLN A 416 -14.22 34.98 8.12
CA GLN A 416 -13.27 36.00 8.58
C GLN A 416 -12.22 36.32 7.52
N GLU A 417 -11.71 35.31 6.81
CA GLU A 417 -10.72 35.52 5.75
C GLU A 417 -11.27 36.34 4.58
N LYS A 418 -12.57 36.23 4.25
CA LYS A 418 -13.18 37.07 3.21
C LYS A 418 -13.15 38.56 3.57
N ILE A 419 -13.19 38.86 4.87
CA ILE A 419 -13.16 40.21 5.41
C ILE A 419 -11.70 40.68 5.53
N ASN A 420 -10.85 39.88 6.15
CA ASN A 420 -9.47 40.27 6.47
C ASN A 420 -8.49 40.14 5.29
N GLN A 421 -8.75 39.22 4.35
CA GLN A 421 -7.85 38.87 3.24
C GLN A 421 -8.63 38.59 1.93
N PRO A 422 -9.26 39.62 1.32
CA PRO A 422 -10.14 39.45 0.17
C PRO A 422 -9.45 38.85 -1.07
N ILE A 423 -8.15 39.14 -1.27
CA ILE A 423 -7.37 38.62 -2.41
C ILE A 423 -7.19 37.09 -2.32
N LEU A 424 -6.90 36.56 -1.13
CA LEU A 424 -6.75 35.11 -0.91
C LEU A 424 -8.10 34.37 -1.05
N ALA A 425 -9.17 34.99 -0.54
CA ALA A 425 -10.52 34.48 -0.73
C ALA A 425 -10.94 34.44 -2.22
N ALA A 426 -10.57 35.46 -3.00
CA ALA A 426 -10.79 35.49 -4.45
C ALA A 426 -10.02 34.38 -5.18
N ARG A 427 -8.72 34.20 -4.89
CA ARG A 427 -7.90 33.11 -5.45
C ARG A 427 -8.50 31.73 -5.16
N ARG A 428 -9.01 31.48 -3.95
CA ARG A 428 -9.69 30.21 -3.64
C ARG A 428 -10.99 30.03 -4.40
N LYS A 429 -11.76 31.11 -4.60
CA LYS A 429 -13.00 31.06 -5.39
C LYS A 429 -12.68 30.69 -6.84
N GLU A 430 -11.64 31.27 -7.41
CA GLU A 430 -11.14 30.92 -8.73
C GLU A 430 -10.69 29.46 -8.82
N ALA A 431 -9.88 28.98 -7.86
CA ALA A 431 -9.47 27.58 -7.78
C ALA A 431 -10.65 26.59 -7.65
N LYS A 432 -11.75 27.01 -7.00
CA LYS A 432 -12.98 26.20 -6.96
C LYS A 432 -13.67 26.18 -8.32
N ILE A 433 -13.69 27.30 -9.04
CA ILE A 433 -14.27 27.39 -10.38
C ILE A 433 -13.48 26.52 -11.34
N THR A 434 -12.14 26.56 -11.33
CA THR A 434 -11.31 25.69 -12.17
C THR A 434 -11.55 24.20 -11.87
N ARG A 435 -11.56 23.79 -10.59
CA ARG A 435 -11.89 22.40 -10.21
C ARG A 435 -13.28 21.94 -10.68
N THR A 436 -14.27 22.82 -10.62
CA THR A 436 -15.63 22.48 -11.11
C THR A 436 -15.70 22.39 -12.63
N LYS A 437 -14.92 23.20 -13.36
CA LYS A 437 -14.75 23.05 -14.82
C LYS A 437 -14.06 21.73 -15.16
N ASP A 438 -12.97 21.38 -14.47
CA ASP A 438 -12.23 20.12 -14.72
C ASP A 438 -13.08 18.90 -14.40
N ALA A 439 -13.86 18.92 -13.32
CA ALA A 439 -14.80 17.86 -12.98
C ALA A 439 -15.89 17.68 -14.06
N LYS A 440 -16.36 18.79 -14.69
CA LYS A 440 -17.29 18.71 -15.81
C LYS A 440 -16.61 18.16 -17.07
N LYS A 441 -15.37 18.56 -17.37
CA LYS A 441 -14.60 18.03 -18.50
C LYS A 441 -14.42 16.52 -18.41
N ARG A 442 -14.02 16.00 -17.23
CA ARG A 442 -13.87 14.55 -17.01
C ARG A 442 -15.18 13.78 -17.25
N LYS A 443 -16.31 14.31 -16.75
CA LYS A 443 -17.64 13.72 -17.00
C LYS A 443 -18.07 13.74 -18.47
N MET A 444 -17.56 14.67 -19.27
CA MET A 444 -17.84 14.71 -20.72
C MET A 444 -16.92 13.73 -21.45
N ALA A 445 -15.63 13.65 -21.08
CA ALA A 445 -14.71 12.67 -21.63
C ALA A 445 -15.16 11.22 -21.39
N ASP A 446 -15.71 10.91 -20.20
CA ASP A 446 -16.32 9.60 -19.90
C ASP A 446 -17.57 9.28 -20.74
N ARG A 447 -18.20 10.29 -21.38
CA ARG A 447 -19.39 10.08 -22.25
C ARG A 447 -19.04 9.98 -23.73
N ASP A 448 -17.87 10.44 -24.14
CA ASP A 448 -17.46 10.56 -25.53
C ASP A 448 -16.43 9.47 -25.93
N ASP A 449 -16.32 8.37 -25.16
CA ASP A 449 -15.45 7.24 -25.50
C ASP A 449 -15.95 6.53 -26.78
N PRO A 450 -15.24 6.62 -27.92
CA PRO A 450 -15.70 6.06 -29.19
C PRO A 450 -15.65 4.52 -29.25
N LEU A 451 -15.09 3.86 -28.23
CA LEU A 451 -14.95 2.40 -28.13
C LEU A 451 -15.90 1.77 -27.10
N ASP A 452 -16.77 2.56 -26.46
CA ASP A 452 -17.81 2.04 -25.56
C ASP A 452 -18.97 1.42 -26.38
N LEU A 453 -18.84 0.12 -26.67
CA LEU A 453 -19.86 -0.68 -27.38
C LEU A 453 -21.21 -0.73 -26.64
N ASP A 454 -21.27 -0.34 -25.36
CA ASP A 454 -22.50 -0.28 -24.55
C ASP A 454 -23.20 1.09 -24.58
N ALA A 455 -22.63 2.10 -25.25
CA ALA A 455 -23.19 3.45 -25.31
C ALA A 455 -24.62 3.50 -25.91
N VAL A 456 -24.97 2.52 -26.76
CA VAL A 456 -26.29 2.42 -27.40
C VAL A 456 -27.39 2.04 -26.39
N SER A 457 -27.06 1.34 -25.31
CA SER A 457 -28.02 0.91 -24.28
C SER A 457 -28.45 2.07 -23.35
N ARG A 458 -27.69 3.17 -23.30
CA ARG A 458 -27.96 4.32 -22.42
C ARG A 458 -28.61 5.51 -23.12
N GLY A 459 -29.47 5.25 -24.11
CA GLY A 459 -30.40 6.26 -24.66
C GLY A 459 -29.72 7.55 -25.15
N GLY A 460 -28.58 7.44 -25.81
CA GLY A 460 -27.83 8.57 -26.37
C GLY A 460 -28.47 9.10 -27.65
N VAL A 461 -28.89 10.37 -27.65
CA VAL A 461 -29.19 11.11 -28.89
C VAL A 461 -27.87 11.44 -29.59
N ILE A 462 -27.72 10.98 -30.84
CA ILE A 462 -26.58 11.27 -31.71
C ILE A 462 -26.40 12.79 -31.87
N PRO A 463 -25.24 13.37 -31.55
CA PRO A 463 -24.95 14.78 -31.82
C PRO A 463 -24.86 15.03 -33.33
N GLY A 464 -25.90 15.66 -33.92
CA GLY A 464 -25.86 16.03 -35.35
C GLY A 464 -27.19 16.44 -35.98
N MET A 465 -28.35 16.07 -35.42
CA MET A 465 -29.64 16.44 -36.01
C MET A 465 -30.29 17.65 -35.32
N LYS A 466 -30.13 18.82 -35.94
CA LYS A 466 -31.01 19.97 -35.70
C LYS A 466 -32.45 19.60 -36.09
N ARG A 467 -33.34 19.41 -35.11
CA ARG A 467 -34.79 19.57 -35.34
C ARG A 467 -35.32 20.77 -34.56
N ARG A 468 -35.55 21.83 -35.31
CA ARG A 468 -36.23 23.05 -34.90
C ARG A 468 -37.72 22.75 -34.83
N ALA A 469 -38.30 22.67 -33.63
CA ALA A 469 -39.74 22.73 -33.45
C ALA A 469 -40.07 23.98 -32.62
N LYS A 470 -40.61 25.01 -33.28
CA LYS A 470 -41.22 26.17 -32.63
C LYS A 470 -42.59 25.73 -32.10
N SER A 471 -42.83 25.83 -30.80
CA SER A 471 -44.18 26.12 -30.31
C SER A 471 -44.10 27.29 -29.35
N LYS A 472 -44.80 28.37 -29.72
CA LYS A 472 -45.03 29.54 -28.89
C LYS A 472 -46.22 29.22 -28.00
N THR A 473 -46.02 29.22 -26.69
CA THR A 473 -47.11 29.50 -25.76
C THR A 473 -46.59 30.41 -24.66
N ARG A 474 -47.14 31.62 -24.67
CA ARG A 474 -46.75 32.79 -23.89
C ARG A 474 -47.64 32.80 -22.65
N THR A 475 -47.09 32.52 -21.47
CA THR A 475 -47.77 32.72 -20.18
C THR A 475 -47.01 33.71 -19.32
N ILE A 476 -47.64 34.86 -19.10
CA ILE A 476 -47.18 36.01 -18.30
C ILE A 476 -47.20 35.63 -16.80
N PRO A 477 -46.22 36.04 -15.99
CA PRO A 477 -46.14 35.68 -14.58
C PRO A 477 -47.12 36.52 -13.73
N LYS A 478 -48.04 35.84 -13.02
CA LYS A 478 -48.86 36.43 -11.95
C LYS A 478 -48.11 36.41 -10.63
N LYS A 479 -48.25 37.50 -9.87
CA LYS A 479 -47.81 37.76 -8.47
C LYS A 479 -46.45 38.46 -8.28
N ARG A 480 -46.32 39.64 -8.91
CA ARG A 480 -45.99 40.88 -8.16
C ARG A 480 -47.31 41.57 -7.83
N ARG A 481 -47.88 41.27 -6.67
CA ARG A 481 -48.98 42.00 -6.04
C ARG A 481 -48.90 41.62 -4.56
N ASN A 482 -48.31 42.50 -3.76
CA ASN A 482 -48.51 42.66 -2.30
C ASN A 482 -47.42 43.54 -1.63
N MET A 483 -46.92 44.61 -2.26
CA MET A 483 -46.00 45.55 -1.60
C MET A 483 -46.19 47.04 -2.00
N GLU A 484 -47.33 47.42 -2.59
CA GLU A 484 -47.63 48.83 -2.94
C GLU A 484 -49.07 49.23 -2.58
N ALA A 485 -49.52 48.78 -1.41
CA ALA A 485 -50.73 49.28 -0.74
C ALA A 485 -50.37 49.97 0.60
N MET A 486 -49.26 50.69 0.63
CA MET A 486 -48.97 51.69 1.65
C MET A 486 -48.40 52.90 0.92
N PHE A 487 -48.99 54.07 1.17
CA PHE A 487 -48.56 55.40 0.70
C PHE A 487 -49.03 55.82 -0.71
N ARG A 488 -50.35 55.91 -0.89
CA ARG A 488 -50.99 57.03 -1.60
C ARG A 488 -52.28 57.43 -0.87
N SER A 489 -52.18 58.49 -0.08
CA SER A 489 -53.15 59.59 -0.05
C SER A 489 -52.58 60.69 -0.93
#